data_AF-R7J6D4-F1
#
_entry.id   AF-R7J6D4-F1
#
_cell.length_a   1.000
_cell.length_b   1.000
_cell.length_c   1.000
_cell.angle_alpha   90.00
_cell.angle_beta   90.00
_cell.angle_gamma   90.00
#
_symmetry.space_group_name_H-M   'P 1'
#
loop_
_entity.id
_entity.type
_entity.pdbx_description
1 polymer ?
#
loop_
_entity_poly.entity_id
_entity_poly.type
_entity_poly.pdbx_seq_one_letter_code
_entity_poly.pdbx_strand_id
1 'polypeptide(L)'
;MIKKIILILCVSVFVPSYAGTILTGGVDYNVNSAREELLHTPIKKLNPFFTAQHITDKNNTENLKYFLRGNVELKDRTLAFFSDSTYAVMYNEDKCHVWYYTNSGKLIYTEVKDGLNYPYKSYKFNTAGKLINMGLRVSKGETFIYSPNGKLIAHWLGQYAYDEKGNIIMSRKYSD
;
A
#
# COMPACT_ATOMS: atom_id res chain seq x y z
N MET A 1 -11.00 58.56 58.26
CA MET A 1 -10.50 58.97 56.93
C MET A 1 -9.69 57.84 56.33
N ILE A 2 -10.21 57.25 55.25
CA ILE A 2 -9.62 56.13 54.51
C ILE A 2 -8.60 56.69 53.50
N LYS A 3 -7.38 56.14 53.44
CA LYS A 3 -6.53 56.21 52.25
C LYS A 3 -6.32 54.79 51.73
N LYS A 4 -6.93 54.54 50.57
CA LYS A 4 -6.86 53.31 49.78
C LYS A 4 -5.49 53.25 49.09
N ILE A 5 -4.79 52.14 49.20
CA ILE A 5 -3.78 51.74 48.22
C ILE A 5 -4.33 50.49 47.55
N ILE A 6 -4.75 50.63 46.29
CA ILE A 6 -5.24 49.54 45.46
C ILE A 6 -4.02 48.93 44.78
N LEU A 7 -3.65 47.71 45.18
CA LEU A 7 -2.71 46.87 44.44
C LEU A 7 -3.51 46.12 43.37
N ILE A 8 -3.34 46.47 42.10
CA ILE A 8 -3.93 45.75 40.98
C ILE A 8 -3.11 44.48 40.76
N LEU A 9 -3.65 43.34 41.21
CA LEU A 9 -3.12 42.02 40.90
C LEU A 9 -3.63 41.63 39.50
N CYS A 10 -2.76 41.67 38.50
CA CYS A 10 -3.04 41.10 37.17
C CYS A 10 -3.19 39.58 37.28
N VAL A 11 -4.43 39.10 37.36
CA VAL A 11 -4.76 37.68 37.19
C VAL A 11 -4.58 37.33 35.73
N SER A 12 -3.42 36.74 35.39
CA SER A 12 -3.21 36.07 34.11
C SER A 12 -4.10 34.82 34.07
N VAL A 13 -5.24 34.92 33.39
CA VAL A 13 -6.11 33.78 33.10
C VAL A 13 -5.35 32.84 32.15
N PHE A 14 -4.76 31.78 32.70
CA PHE A 14 -4.31 30.64 31.91
C PHE A 14 -5.55 29.97 31.33
N VAL A 15 -5.88 30.32 30.08
CA VAL A 15 -6.86 29.57 29.30
C VAL A 15 -6.26 28.18 29.06
N PRO A 16 -6.92 27.08 29.47
CA PRO A 16 -6.50 25.77 29.01
C PRO A 16 -6.72 25.73 27.50
N SER A 17 -5.60 25.75 26.76
CA SER A 17 -5.56 25.35 25.37
C SER A 17 -5.98 23.89 25.31
N TYR A 18 -7.28 23.65 25.07
CA TYR A 18 -7.74 22.36 24.62
C TYR A 18 -7.19 22.19 23.20
N ALA A 19 -6.00 21.62 23.12
CA ALA A 19 -5.52 21.01 21.89
C ALA A 19 -6.58 19.97 21.50
N GLY A 20 -7.38 20.28 20.50
CA GLY A 20 -8.35 19.35 19.95
C GLY A 20 -7.60 18.12 19.48
N THR A 21 -7.70 17.03 20.24
CA THR A 21 -7.33 15.71 19.76
C THR A 21 -8.19 15.43 18.55
N ILE A 22 -7.59 15.46 17.35
CA ILE A 22 -8.27 14.98 16.15
C ILE A 22 -8.47 13.47 16.36
N LEU A 23 -9.70 13.07 16.65
CA LEU A 23 -10.12 11.67 16.56
C LEU A 23 -10.02 11.26 15.09
N THR A 24 -8.87 10.72 14.69
CA THR A 24 -8.74 10.04 13.39
C THR A 24 -9.50 8.73 13.50
N GLY A 25 -10.78 8.72 13.12
CA GLY A 25 -11.64 7.53 13.08
C GLY A 25 -11.23 6.55 11.99
N GLY A 26 -10.01 6.01 12.09
CA GLY A 26 -9.54 4.93 11.23
C GLY A 26 -10.31 3.65 11.51
N VAL A 27 -10.62 2.90 10.46
CA VAL A 27 -11.16 1.55 10.61
C VAL A 27 -9.99 0.62 10.92
N ASP A 28 -10.03 -0.02 12.10
CA ASP A 28 -9.09 -1.09 12.43
C ASP A 28 -9.51 -2.37 11.72
N TYR A 29 -8.61 -2.93 10.92
CA TYR A 29 -8.83 -4.18 10.21
C TYR A 29 -8.10 -5.33 10.90
N ASN A 30 -8.79 -6.46 11.05
CA ASN A 30 -8.17 -7.74 11.36
C ASN A 30 -8.34 -8.67 10.15
N VAL A 31 -7.81 -9.88 10.24
CA VAL A 31 -7.87 -10.88 9.16
C VAL A 31 -9.31 -11.14 8.70
N ASN A 32 -10.29 -11.18 9.61
CA ASN A 32 -11.67 -11.45 9.25
C ASN A 32 -12.35 -10.24 8.62
N SER A 33 -12.25 -9.06 9.22
CA SER A 33 -12.88 -7.85 8.67
C SER A 33 -12.26 -7.43 7.33
N ALA A 34 -10.95 -7.58 7.15
CA ALA A 34 -10.29 -7.33 5.87
C ALA A 34 -10.74 -8.32 4.77
N ARG A 35 -10.98 -9.58 5.13
CA ARG A 35 -11.50 -10.60 4.21
C ARG A 35 -12.92 -10.26 3.77
N GLU A 36 -13.79 -9.94 4.71
CA GLU A 36 -15.18 -9.57 4.43
C GLU A 36 -15.26 -8.32 3.55
N GLU A 37 -14.45 -7.29 3.84
CA GLU A 37 -14.35 -6.08 3.04
C GLU A 37 -14.01 -6.37 1.57
N LEU A 38 -13.06 -7.27 1.32
CA LEU A 38 -12.64 -7.62 -0.04
C LEU A 38 -13.65 -8.53 -0.76
N LEU A 39 -14.28 -9.47 -0.07
CA LEU A 39 -15.26 -10.39 -0.67
C LEU A 39 -16.58 -9.70 -1.03
N HIS A 40 -16.97 -8.65 -0.29
CA HIS A 40 -18.19 -7.89 -0.56
C HIS A 40 -18.00 -6.70 -1.51
N THR A 41 -16.76 -6.39 -1.90
CA THR A 41 -16.49 -5.30 -2.84
C THR A 41 -16.47 -5.80 -4.29
N PRO A 42 -17.17 -5.14 -5.23
CA PRO A 42 -17.05 -5.44 -6.64
C PRO A 42 -15.60 -5.38 -7.15
N ILE A 43 -15.14 -6.44 -7.80
CA ILE A 43 -13.79 -6.51 -8.35
C ILE A 43 -13.64 -5.51 -9.50
N LYS A 44 -12.60 -4.66 -9.42
CA LYS A 44 -12.25 -3.76 -10.51
C LYS A 44 -11.73 -4.56 -11.70
N LYS A 45 -12.37 -4.40 -12.86
CA LYS A 45 -12.02 -5.14 -14.08
C LYS A 45 -10.73 -4.62 -14.69
N LEU A 46 -9.93 -5.54 -15.22
CA LEU A 46 -8.77 -5.22 -16.03
C LEU A 46 -9.20 -4.83 -17.46
N ASN A 47 -8.66 -3.73 -17.99
CA ASN A 47 -8.82 -3.39 -19.41
C ASN A 47 -7.78 -4.18 -20.24
N PRO A 48 -8.19 -5.12 -21.10
CA PRO A 48 -7.26 -5.95 -21.88
C PRO A 48 -6.41 -5.14 -22.87
N PHE A 49 -6.98 -4.11 -23.49
CA PHE A 49 -6.25 -3.26 -24.45
C PHE A 49 -5.15 -2.47 -23.76
N PHE A 50 -5.43 -1.96 -22.57
CA PHE A 50 -4.44 -1.27 -21.76
C PHE A 50 -3.31 -2.21 -21.35
N THR A 51 -3.66 -3.42 -20.87
CA THR A 51 -2.68 -4.45 -20.49
C THR A 51 -1.79 -4.87 -21.66
N ALA A 52 -2.33 -4.94 -22.87
CA ALA A 52 -1.59 -5.33 -24.07
C ALA A 52 -0.40 -4.40 -24.37
N GLN A 53 -0.51 -3.11 -24.02
CA GLN A 53 0.56 -2.12 -24.21
C GLN A 53 1.77 -2.38 -23.29
N HIS A 54 1.58 -3.16 -22.24
CA HIS A 54 2.57 -3.44 -21.20
C HIS A 54 3.05 -4.90 -21.19
N ILE A 55 2.75 -5.71 -22.21
CA ILE A 55 3.17 -7.13 -22.29
C ILE A 55 4.68 -7.32 -22.20
N THR A 56 5.44 -6.36 -22.74
CA THR A 56 6.91 -6.33 -22.62
C THR A 56 7.34 -5.00 -22.02
N ASP A 57 8.19 -5.05 -20.99
CA ASP A 57 8.76 -3.85 -20.39
C ASP A 57 9.85 -3.26 -21.30
N LYS A 58 9.55 -2.09 -21.87
CA LYS A 58 10.49 -1.34 -22.72
C LYS A 58 11.72 -0.84 -21.95
N ASN A 59 11.60 -0.70 -20.63
CA ASN A 59 12.66 -0.23 -19.75
C ASN A 59 13.38 -1.38 -19.02
N ASN A 60 13.16 -2.65 -19.41
CA ASN A 60 13.67 -3.82 -18.71
C ASN A 60 15.18 -3.72 -18.42
N THR A 61 15.99 -3.44 -19.43
CA THR A 61 17.45 -3.33 -19.28
C THR A 61 17.85 -2.21 -18.32
N GLU A 62 17.13 -1.09 -18.33
CA GLU A 62 17.40 0.01 -17.39
C GLU A 62 16.97 -0.37 -15.96
N ASN A 63 15.76 -0.91 -15.81
CA ASN A 63 15.21 -1.31 -14.52
C ASN A 63 16.12 -2.34 -13.82
N LEU A 64 16.63 -3.33 -14.55
CA LEU A 64 17.53 -4.35 -13.98
C LEU A 64 18.86 -3.79 -13.45
N LYS A 65 19.31 -2.61 -13.90
CA LYS A 65 20.51 -1.96 -13.33
C LYS A 65 20.31 -1.57 -11.85
N TYR A 66 19.05 -1.44 -11.41
CA TYR A 66 18.69 -1.07 -10.04
C TYR A 66 18.40 -2.27 -9.14
N PHE A 67 18.48 -3.51 -9.65
CA PHE A 67 18.12 -4.73 -8.92
C PHE A 67 18.78 -4.84 -7.54
N LEU A 68 20.08 -4.56 -7.46
CA LEU A 68 20.87 -4.66 -6.22
C LEU A 68 20.49 -3.62 -5.16
N ARG A 69 19.76 -2.56 -5.54
CA ARG A 69 19.36 -1.49 -4.61
C ARG A 69 18.07 -1.81 -3.84
N GLY A 70 17.37 -2.90 -4.17
CA GLY A 70 16.04 -3.15 -3.64
C GLY A 70 15.04 -2.11 -4.15
N ASN A 71 13.88 -1.93 -3.51
CA ASN A 71 12.85 -0.98 -3.94
C ASN A 71 13.46 0.39 -4.34
N VAL A 72 13.12 0.94 -5.52
CA VAL A 72 13.73 2.18 -6.02
C VAL A 72 12.67 3.16 -6.48
N GLU A 73 12.79 4.42 -6.07
CA GLU A 73 12.03 5.54 -6.63
C GLU A 73 12.85 6.20 -7.74
N LEU A 74 12.37 6.13 -8.99
CA LEU A 74 12.90 6.85 -10.15
C LEU A 74 12.00 8.06 -10.47
N LYS A 75 12.47 8.92 -11.37
CA LYS A 75 11.75 10.16 -11.75
C LYS A 75 10.34 9.88 -12.27
N ASP A 76 10.17 8.82 -13.06
CA ASP A 76 8.94 8.47 -13.77
C ASP A 76 8.27 7.19 -13.27
N ARG A 77 8.95 6.38 -12.44
CA ARG A 77 8.44 5.10 -11.94
C ARG A 77 9.03 4.69 -10.60
N THR A 78 8.29 3.90 -9.84
CA THR A 78 8.77 3.16 -8.68
C THR A 78 9.01 1.71 -9.09
N LEU A 79 10.09 1.11 -8.60
CA LEU A 79 10.46 -0.28 -8.79
C LEU A 79 10.38 -1.05 -7.47
N ALA A 80 9.95 -2.31 -7.55
CA ALA A 80 10.08 -3.27 -6.47
C ALA A 80 10.66 -4.58 -6.99
N PHE A 81 11.66 -5.14 -6.30
CA PHE A 81 12.36 -6.37 -6.70
C PHE A 81 12.05 -7.52 -5.76
N PHE A 82 11.89 -8.72 -6.32
CA PHE A 82 11.55 -9.93 -5.59
C PHE A 82 12.72 -10.92 -5.63
N SER A 83 12.78 -11.81 -4.63
CA SER A 83 13.86 -12.81 -4.49
C SER A 83 13.92 -13.84 -5.61
N ASP A 84 12.82 -14.02 -6.35
CA ASP A 84 12.72 -14.90 -7.53
C ASP A 84 13.19 -14.22 -8.82
N SER A 85 13.86 -13.07 -8.72
CA SER A 85 14.34 -12.23 -9.84
C SER A 85 13.23 -11.61 -10.69
N THR A 86 11.97 -11.69 -10.26
CA THR A 86 10.90 -10.87 -10.85
C THR A 86 10.94 -9.46 -10.25
N TYR A 87 10.25 -8.53 -10.91
CA TYR A 87 10.14 -7.16 -10.42
C TYR A 87 8.79 -6.54 -10.78
N ALA A 88 8.42 -5.48 -10.07
CA ALA A 88 7.24 -4.69 -10.33
C ALA A 88 7.60 -3.25 -10.69
N VAL A 89 6.80 -2.66 -11.57
CA VAL A 89 6.91 -1.27 -12.03
C VAL A 89 5.58 -0.57 -11.79
N MET A 90 5.62 0.58 -11.14
CA MET A 90 4.49 1.49 -11.00
C MET A 90 4.88 2.85 -11.58
N TYR A 91 4.19 3.30 -12.62
CA TYR A 91 4.49 4.57 -13.26
C TYR A 91 3.88 5.73 -12.47
N ASN A 92 4.58 6.86 -12.39
CA ASN A 92 4.13 8.02 -11.62
C ASN A 92 2.91 8.71 -12.24
N GLU A 93 2.77 8.65 -13.57
CA GLU A 93 1.60 9.13 -14.31
C GLU A 93 0.35 8.27 -14.06
N ASP A 94 0.53 7.00 -13.70
CA ASP A 94 -0.56 6.06 -13.40
C ASP A 94 -0.20 5.17 -12.21
N LYS A 95 -0.46 5.69 -11.01
CA LYS A 95 -0.22 4.98 -9.74
C LYS A 95 -1.29 3.93 -9.43
N CYS A 96 -2.35 3.84 -10.22
CA CYS A 96 -3.43 2.87 -10.05
C CYS A 96 -3.05 1.50 -10.62
N HIS A 97 -2.06 1.42 -11.51
CA HIS A 97 -1.62 0.17 -12.11
C HIS A 97 -0.18 -0.17 -11.70
N VAL A 98 0.05 -1.45 -11.41
CA VAL A 98 1.38 -2.00 -11.14
C VAL A 98 1.60 -3.21 -12.03
N TRP A 99 2.74 -3.24 -12.71
CA TRP A 99 3.08 -4.23 -13.71
C TRP A 99 4.20 -5.12 -13.20
N TYR A 100 3.97 -6.43 -13.17
CA TYR A 100 4.94 -7.41 -12.68
C TYR A 100 5.57 -8.13 -13.86
N TYR A 101 6.89 -8.19 -13.90
CA TYR A 101 7.68 -8.71 -15.01
C TYR A 101 8.65 -9.80 -14.56
N THR A 102 8.91 -10.76 -15.46
CA THR A 102 10.08 -11.63 -15.39
C THR A 102 11.37 -10.82 -15.55
N ASN A 103 12.52 -11.43 -15.23
CA ASN A 103 13.83 -10.85 -15.54
C ASN A 103 14.01 -10.53 -17.05
N SER A 104 13.36 -11.27 -17.95
CA SER A 104 13.36 -11.02 -19.40
C SER A 104 12.37 -9.92 -19.85
N GLY A 105 11.72 -9.23 -18.90
CA GLY A 105 10.79 -8.13 -19.18
C GLY A 105 9.43 -8.58 -19.69
N LYS A 106 9.03 -9.84 -19.47
CA LYS A 106 7.71 -10.35 -19.87
C LYS A 106 6.71 -10.20 -18.74
N LEU A 107 5.55 -9.64 -19.05
CA LEU A 107 4.49 -9.40 -18.07
C LEU A 107 3.98 -10.74 -17.53
N ILE A 108 3.88 -10.85 -16.21
CA ILE A 108 3.34 -12.02 -15.49
C ILE A 108 2.04 -11.68 -14.76
N TYR A 109 1.96 -10.49 -14.19
CA TYR A 109 0.78 -10.01 -13.48
C TYR A 109 0.56 -8.51 -13.68
N THR A 110 -0.71 -8.12 -13.59
CA THR A 110 -1.11 -6.71 -13.46
C THR A 110 -1.91 -6.56 -12.18
N GLU A 111 -1.55 -5.57 -11.36
CA GLU A 111 -2.34 -5.17 -10.20
C GLU A 111 -3.04 -3.85 -10.46
N VAL A 112 -4.32 -3.78 -10.10
CA VAL A 112 -5.16 -2.59 -10.24
C VAL A 112 -5.64 -2.15 -8.85
N LYS A 113 -5.41 -0.89 -8.50
CA LYS A 113 -5.89 -0.28 -7.27
C LYS A 113 -7.25 0.40 -7.48
N ASP A 114 -8.10 0.37 -6.46
CA ASP A 114 -9.37 1.11 -6.47
C ASP A 114 -9.22 2.56 -5.98
N GLY A 115 -8.10 2.89 -5.33
CA GLY A 115 -7.75 4.22 -4.86
C GLY A 115 -6.25 4.38 -4.57
N LEU A 116 -5.85 5.59 -4.21
CA LEU A 116 -4.46 5.94 -3.90
C LEU A 116 -4.24 6.30 -2.42
N ASN A 117 -5.33 6.58 -1.69
CA ASN A 117 -5.30 6.91 -0.27
C ASN A 117 -5.60 5.67 0.55
N TYR A 118 -4.97 5.55 1.71
CA TYR A 118 -5.26 4.46 2.63
C TYR A 118 -6.61 4.67 3.36
N PRO A 119 -7.35 3.59 3.65
CA PRO A 119 -7.17 2.25 3.11
C PRO A 119 -7.61 2.17 1.64
N TYR A 120 -6.96 1.32 0.85
CA TYR A 120 -7.38 1.02 -0.53
C TYR A 120 -7.29 -0.47 -0.85
N LYS A 121 -8.04 -0.90 -1.85
CA LYS A 121 -8.06 -2.27 -2.36
C LYS A 121 -7.25 -2.40 -3.64
N SER A 122 -6.73 -3.59 -3.86
CA SER A 122 -5.91 -3.95 -5.01
C SER A 122 -6.31 -5.32 -5.53
N TYR A 123 -6.26 -5.50 -6.85
CA TYR A 123 -6.68 -6.72 -7.52
C TYR A 123 -5.59 -7.14 -8.49
N LYS A 124 -4.97 -8.31 -8.27
CA LYS A 124 -3.90 -8.83 -9.12
C LYS A 124 -4.43 -9.89 -10.08
N PHE A 125 -4.19 -9.68 -11.37
CA PHE A 125 -4.60 -10.56 -12.45
C PHE A 125 -3.39 -11.16 -13.14
N ASN A 126 -3.52 -12.37 -13.65
CA ASN A 126 -2.55 -12.90 -14.62
C ASN A 126 -2.80 -12.32 -16.02
N THR A 127 -1.93 -12.66 -16.98
CA THR A 127 -2.02 -12.20 -18.37
C THR A 127 -3.28 -12.68 -19.12
N ALA A 128 -3.97 -13.71 -18.61
CA ALA A 128 -5.27 -14.16 -19.12
C ALA A 128 -6.46 -13.42 -18.50
N GLY A 129 -6.22 -12.43 -17.63
CA GLY A 129 -7.26 -11.67 -16.94
C GLY A 129 -7.92 -12.40 -15.76
N LYS A 130 -7.39 -13.55 -15.34
CA LYS A 130 -7.87 -14.28 -14.16
C LYS A 130 -7.35 -13.61 -12.89
N LEU A 131 -8.25 -13.33 -11.94
CA LEU A 131 -7.90 -12.82 -10.61
C LEU A 131 -7.10 -13.88 -9.84
N ILE A 132 -5.94 -13.49 -9.32
CA ILE A 132 -4.99 -14.35 -8.59
C ILE A 132 -4.97 -14.02 -7.10
N ASN A 133 -5.05 -12.73 -6.74
CA ASN A 133 -5.23 -12.31 -5.36
C ASN A 133 -5.88 -10.92 -5.27
N MET A 134 -6.38 -10.62 -4.08
CA MET A 134 -6.96 -9.35 -3.69
C MET A 134 -6.22 -8.84 -2.46
N GLY A 135 -5.93 -7.55 -2.39
CA GLY A 135 -5.22 -6.96 -1.26
C GLY A 135 -5.98 -5.78 -0.68
N LEU A 136 -6.04 -5.68 0.65
CA LEU A 136 -6.46 -4.50 1.38
C LEU A 136 -5.22 -3.85 1.98
N ARG A 137 -4.85 -2.69 1.46
CA ARG A 137 -3.73 -1.93 1.98
C ARG A 137 -4.22 -0.89 2.97
N VAL A 138 -3.94 -1.13 4.25
CA VAL A 138 -4.42 -0.31 5.37
C VAL A 138 -3.48 0.86 5.64
N SER A 139 -2.18 0.68 5.39
CA SER A 139 -1.17 1.73 5.53
C SER A 139 0.06 1.43 4.67
N LYS A 140 1.08 2.30 4.73
CA LYS A 140 2.40 2.01 4.13
C LYS A 140 2.99 0.70 4.65
N GLY A 141 2.76 0.42 5.94
CA GLY A 141 3.31 -0.72 6.66
C GLY A 141 2.40 -1.94 6.72
N GLU A 142 1.11 -1.82 6.41
CA GLU A 142 0.14 -2.89 6.60
C GLU A 142 -0.65 -3.26 5.35
N THR A 143 -0.72 -4.56 5.05
CA THR A 143 -1.47 -5.07 3.89
C THR A 143 -1.96 -6.48 4.16
N PHE A 144 -3.24 -6.74 3.95
CA PHE A 144 -3.77 -8.10 3.90
C PHE A 144 -3.89 -8.54 2.44
N ILE A 145 -3.48 -9.77 2.13
CA ILE A 145 -3.55 -10.35 0.79
C ILE A 145 -4.28 -11.67 0.89
N TYR A 146 -5.35 -11.83 0.10
CA TYR A 146 -6.18 -13.03 0.05
C TYR A 146 -6.24 -13.59 -1.36
N SER A 147 -6.44 -14.90 -1.45
CA SER A 147 -6.88 -15.53 -2.69
C SER A 147 -8.33 -15.11 -3.03
N PRO A 148 -8.80 -15.34 -4.28
CA PRO A 148 -10.16 -14.99 -4.68
C PRO A 148 -11.27 -15.66 -3.84
N ASN A 149 -10.98 -16.78 -3.19
CA ASN A 149 -11.90 -17.47 -2.28
C ASN A 149 -11.73 -17.07 -0.80
N GLY A 150 -10.95 -16.03 -0.50
CA GLY A 150 -10.82 -15.49 0.86
C GLY A 150 -9.81 -16.17 1.78
N LYS A 151 -9.00 -17.13 1.30
CA LYS A 151 -7.89 -17.67 2.11
C LYS A 151 -6.78 -16.63 2.24
N LEU A 152 -6.27 -16.37 3.45
CA LEU A 152 -5.15 -15.45 3.62
C LEU A 152 -3.90 -16.04 2.96
N ILE A 153 -3.28 -15.24 2.09
CA ILE A 153 -1.98 -15.53 1.49
C ILE A 153 -0.86 -14.90 2.32
N ALA A 154 -1.06 -13.65 2.76
CA ALA A 154 -0.11 -12.92 3.58
C ALA A 154 -0.77 -11.76 4.31
N HIS A 155 -0.46 -11.58 5.59
CA HIS A 155 -0.66 -10.32 6.30
C HIS A 155 0.70 -9.65 6.48
N TRP A 156 0.98 -8.63 5.67
CA TRP A 156 2.17 -7.81 5.83
C TRP A 156 1.97 -6.81 6.96
N LEU A 157 2.87 -6.83 7.95
CA LEU A 157 2.97 -5.84 9.01
C LEU A 157 4.43 -5.41 9.16
N GLY A 158 4.71 -4.17 8.80
CA GLY A 158 6.07 -3.63 8.72
C GLY A 158 6.91 -4.40 7.70
N GLN A 159 7.99 -5.03 8.15
CA GLN A 159 8.94 -5.75 7.31
C GLN A 159 8.63 -7.24 7.13
N TYR A 160 7.63 -7.78 7.83
CA TYR A 160 7.33 -9.21 7.83
C TYR A 160 5.93 -9.50 7.29
N ALA A 161 5.78 -10.65 6.64
CA ALA A 161 4.49 -11.21 6.25
C ALA A 161 4.18 -12.44 7.10
N TYR A 162 2.94 -12.54 7.56
CA TYR A 162 2.45 -13.62 8.40
C TYR A 162 1.41 -14.47 7.68
N ASP A 163 1.38 -15.77 7.97
CA ASP A 163 0.28 -16.68 7.61
C ASP A 163 -0.90 -16.58 8.60
N GLU A 164 -1.96 -17.36 8.40
CA GLU A 164 -3.14 -17.38 9.30
C GLU A 164 -2.82 -17.86 10.73
N LYS A 165 -1.68 -18.54 10.92
CA LYS A 165 -1.23 -19.03 12.22
C LYS A 165 -0.28 -18.06 12.92
N GLY A 166 0.07 -16.94 12.27
CA GLY A 166 1.02 -15.96 12.78
C GLY A 166 2.49 -16.33 12.55
N ASN A 167 2.80 -17.30 11.69
CA ASN A 167 4.18 -17.61 11.33
C ASN A 167 4.69 -16.62 10.28
N ILE A 168 5.95 -16.20 10.41
CA ILE A 168 6.60 -15.40 9.37
C ILE A 168 6.83 -16.28 8.14
N ILE A 169 6.33 -15.84 6.99
CA ILE A 169 6.48 -16.54 5.70
C ILE A 169 7.34 -15.77 4.70
N MET A 170 7.45 -14.44 4.84
CA MET A 170 8.25 -13.58 3.97
C MET A 170 8.75 -12.33 4.71
N SER A 171 9.77 -11.68 4.15
CA SER A 171 10.25 -10.38 4.61
C SER A 171 10.44 -9.41 3.45
N ARG A 172 10.38 -8.10 3.72
CA ARG A 172 10.66 -7.02 2.76
C ARG A 172 11.57 -5.97 3.37
N LYS A 173 12.31 -5.26 2.52
CA LYS A 173 13.10 -4.08 2.90
C LYS A 173 12.56 -2.86 2.17
N TYR A 174 12.50 -1.73 2.86
CA TYR A 174 12.27 -0.45 2.19
C TYR A 174 13.64 0.10 1.76
N SER A 175 13.68 0.87 0.66
CA SER A 175 14.82 1.74 0.45
C SER A 175 14.79 2.84 1.51
N ASP A 176 15.95 3.07 2.11
CA ASP A 176 16.22 4.21 2.99
C ASP A 176 16.45 5.48 2.17
#